data_AF-A0A398CGL0-F1
#
_entry.id   AF-A0A398CGL0-F1
#
_cell.length_a   1.000
_cell.length_b   1.000
_cell.length_c   1.000
_cell.angle_alpha   90.00
_cell.angle_beta   90.00
_cell.angle_gamma   90.00
#
_symmetry.space_group_name_H-M   'P 1'
#
loop_
_entity.id
_entity.type
_entity.pdbx_description
1 polymer ?
#
loop_
_entity_poly.entity_id
_entity_poly.type
_entity_poly.pdbx_seq_one_letter_code
_entity_poly.pdbx_strand_id
1 'polypeptide(L)'
;MVRGNRLKKRRLLILACACVMISGCTTSNENTNTQTSGSPAALSSQVSDPSIADMTNEDLDVTYNGIILNDQIPFEELTSKLHLSMEENNESITTRVAGEAKGKDYAWYQVSYPNKENTDFIFDYLYNATDKSGRIVSIKLIKVPTKRGISIGDSLEKTKEAYGKNLVSEPETETTNSLAFLVENKGISFTYDKKTEKMVDIFIDYDSNKAMDEMDIPSLED
;
A
#
# COMPACT_ATOMS: atom_id res chain seq x y z
N MET A 1 27.86 43.14 -1.46
CA MET A 1 26.78 43.98 -2.02
C MET A 1 25.65 43.06 -2.49
N VAL A 2 24.42 43.44 -2.20
CA VAL A 2 23.23 42.60 -1.93
C VAL A 2 22.67 41.81 -3.12
N ARG A 3 22.36 40.52 -2.92
CA ARG A 3 21.22 39.76 -3.52
C ARG A 3 20.87 38.65 -2.51
N GLY A 4 19.74 38.59 -1.83
CA GLY A 4 18.38 38.99 -2.18
C GLY A 4 17.52 37.77 -2.54
N ASN A 5 17.60 36.65 -1.81
CA ASN A 5 16.78 35.47 -2.08
C ASN A 5 15.37 35.63 -1.51
N ARG A 6 14.40 35.66 -2.42
CA ARG A 6 12.97 35.74 -2.16
C ARG A 6 12.47 34.43 -1.56
N LEU A 7 11.96 34.47 -0.33
CA LEU A 7 11.04 33.45 0.17
C LEU A 7 9.77 33.46 -0.70
N LYS A 8 9.58 32.42 -1.50
CA LYS A 8 8.26 32.09 -2.05
C LYS A 8 7.49 31.32 -0.98
N LYS A 9 6.74 32.05 -0.14
CA LYS A 9 5.62 31.48 0.62
C LYS A 9 4.57 31.00 -0.39
N ARG A 10 4.50 29.70 -0.65
CA ARG A 10 3.33 29.11 -1.32
C ARG A 10 2.30 28.76 -0.26
N ARG A 11 1.11 29.31 -0.48
CA ARG A 11 -0.02 29.31 0.42
C ARG A 11 -0.62 27.91 0.48
N LEU A 12 -0.79 27.42 1.70
CA LEU A 12 -1.71 26.35 2.04
C LEU A 12 -3.12 26.77 1.58
N LEU A 13 -3.62 26.12 0.53
CA LEU A 13 -5.00 26.32 0.08
C LEU A 13 -5.89 25.37 0.88
N ILE A 14 -6.37 25.84 2.03
CA ILE A 14 -7.45 25.19 2.77
C ILE A 14 -8.74 25.49 2.00
N LEU A 15 -9.24 24.53 1.23
CA LEU A 15 -10.56 24.61 0.64
C LEU A 15 -11.58 24.14 1.70
N ALA A 16 -12.05 25.09 2.51
CA ALA A 16 -13.20 24.91 3.39
C ALA A 16 -14.47 24.90 2.51
N CYS A 17 -15.09 23.75 2.32
CA CYS A 17 -16.42 23.69 1.73
C CYS A 17 -17.45 23.71 2.85
N ALA A 18 -18.21 24.81 2.90
CA ALA A 18 -19.25 25.07 3.89
C ALA A 18 -20.42 24.08 3.73
N CYS A 19 -20.74 23.37 4.81
CA CYS A 19 -21.99 22.63 4.93
C CYS A 19 -23.18 23.60 4.95
N VAL A 20 -24.06 23.47 3.97
CA VAL A 20 -25.39 24.07 3.99
C VAL A 20 -26.25 23.27 4.95
N MET A 21 -26.58 23.89 6.09
CA MET A 21 -27.52 23.39 7.08
C MET A 21 -28.95 23.62 6.60
N ILE A 22 -29.69 22.55 6.32
CA ILE A 22 -31.16 22.56 6.29
C ILE A 22 -31.63 21.34 7.07
N SER A 23 -32.09 21.56 8.30
CA SER A 23 -33.02 20.66 8.99
C SER A 23 -34.12 21.51 9.60
N GLY A 24 -35.31 21.41 9.01
CA GLY A 24 -36.56 21.95 9.53
C GLY A 24 -37.16 21.04 10.61
N CYS A 25 -37.79 21.68 11.58
CA CYS A 25 -38.53 21.16 12.72
C CYS A 25 -39.62 20.11 12.38
N THR A 26 -40.00 19.25 13.33
CA THR A 26 -41.20 19.46 14.19
C THR A 26 -41.51 18.32 15.18
N THR A 27 -41.69 18.70 16.46
CA THR A 27 -42.68 18.29 17.50
C THR A 27 -43.14 16.82 17.60
N SER A 28 -42.83 16.10 18.70
CA SER A 28 -43.43 16.09 20.06
C SER A 28 -44.48 14.99 20.24
N ASN A 29 -44.30 14.11 21.24
CA ASN A 29 -45.38 13.72 22.14
C ASN A 29 -44.87 12.98 23.39
N GLU A 30 -45.39 13.40 24.53
CA GLU A 30 -45.30 12.74 25.84
C GLU A 30 -46.17 11.48 25.88
N ASN A 31 -45.76 10.45 26.63
CA ASN A 31 -46.59 9.90 27.70
C ASN A 31 -45.86 8.90 28.62
N THR A 32 -46.46 8.76 29.80
CA THR A 32 -45.99 8.33 31.11
C THR A 32 -45.98 6.81 31.37
N ASN A 33 -45.06 6.41 32.28
CA ASN A 33 -45.12 5.37 33.34
C ASN A 33 -45.62 3.94 33.05
N THR A 34 -44.80 2.94 33.39
CA THR A 34 -44.95 2.09 34.61
C THR A 34 -43.83 1.04 34.76
N GLN A 35 -43.36 0.84 36.00
CA GLN A 35 -42.54 -0.30 36.45
C GLN A 35 -43.39 -1.58 36.48
N THR A 36 -42.85 -2.75 36.12
CA THR A 36 -42.52 -3.86 37.05
C THR A 36 -41.85 -5.06 36.36
N SER A 37 -40.72 -5.50 36.96
CA SER A 37 -40.25 -6.88 37.17
C SER A 37 -40.48 -7.98 36.13
N GLY A 38 -39.37 -8.50 35.61
CA GLY A 38 -39.29 -9.83 35.00
C GLY A 38 -37.99 -9.98 34.22
N SER A 39 -36.93 -10.43 34.87
CA SER A 39 -35.64 -10.74 34.23
C SER A 39 -35.66 -12.21 33.78
N PRO A 40 -35.66 -12.51 32.48
CA PRO A 40 -35.02 -13.71 31.98
C PRO A 40 -33.57 -13.36 31.67
N ALA A 41 -32.66 -14.14 32.25
CA ALA A 41 -31.22 -14.06 32.02
C ALA A 41 -30.94 -14.04 30.51
N ALA A 42 -30.56 -12.88 30.00
CA ALA A 42 -29.89 -12.78 28.71
C ALA A 42 -28.52 -13.42 28.91
N LEU A 43 -28.35 -14.65 28.39
CA LEU A 43 -27.04 -15.13 28.03
C LEU A 43 -26.49 -14.15 27.00
N SER A 44 -25.75 -13.16 27.50
CA SER A 44 -24.79 -12.40 26.72
C SER A 44 -23.71 -13.40 26.32
N SER A 45 -23.95 -14.13 25.24
CA SER A 45 -22.88 -14.67 24.44
C SER A 45 -22.13 -13.48 23.90
N GLN A 46 -21.15 -12.99 24.68
CA GLN A 46 -20.05 -12.21 24.16
C GLN A 46 -19.39 -13.10 23.10
N VAL A 47 -19.82 -12.92 21.86
CA VAL A 47 -19.03 -13.30 20.71
C VAL A 47 -17.80 -12.42 20.85
N SER A 48 -16.73 -13.00 21.38
CA SER A 48 -15.42 -12.39 21.36
C SER A 48 -15.14 -12.08 19.89
N ASP A 49 -15.19 -10.80 19.52
CA ASP A 49 -14.73 -10.34 18.22
C ASP A 49 -13.29 -10.88 18.10
N PRO A 50 -12.99 -11.77 17.14
CA PRO A 50 -11.65 -12.33 17.04
C PRO A 50 -10.69 -11.14 16.92
N SER A 51 -9.80 -11.00 17.90
CA SER A 51 -8.79 -9.95 17.90
C SER A 51 -7.89 -10.20 16.70
N ILE A 52 -8.11 -9.47 15.61
CA ILE A 52 -7.27 -9.54 14.42
C ILE A 52 -5.85 -9.16 14.84
N ALA A 53 -4.87 -10.00 14.53
CA ALA A 53 -3.49 -9.76 14.89
C ALA A 53 -2.98 -8.49 14.19
N ASP A 54 -2.27 -7.65 14.95
CA ASP A 54 -1.63 -6.45 14.40
C ASP A 54 -0.70 -6.82 13.24
N MET A 55 -0.59 -5.91 12.27
CA MET A 55 0.28 -6.11 11.11
C MET A 55 1.75 -5.97 11.51
N THR A 56 2.57 -6.91 11.03
CA THR A 56 4.01 -6.94 11.23
C THR A 56 4.74 -6.81 9.89
N ASN A 57 6.04 -6.51 9.90
CA ASN A 57 6.86 -6.50 8.68
C ASN A 57 6.80 -7.84 7.93
N GLU A 58 6.70 -8.95 8.67
CA GLU A 58 6.59 -10.28 8.09
C GLU A 58 5.33 -10.44 7.23
N ASP A 59 4.23 -9.72 7.52
CA ASP A 59 3.00 -9.77 6.73
C ASP A 59 3.15 -9.15 5.33
N LEU A 60 4.23 -8.40 5.10
CA LEU A 60 4.58 -7.82 3.81
C LEU A 60 5.43 -8.75 2.95
N ASP A 61 5.99 -9.83 3.51
CA ASP A 61 6.75 -10.81 2.72
C ASP A 61 5.86 -11.46 1.65
N VAL A 62 6.41 -11.57 0.44
CA VAL A 62 5.75 -12.30 -0.66
C VAL A 62 6.45 -13.63 -0.85
N THR A 63 5.74 -14.74 -0.60
CA THR A 63 6.29 -16.07 -0.85
C THR A 63 5.89 -16.56 -2.24
N TYR A 64 6.89 -16.85 -3.08
CA TYR A 64 6.68 -17.35 -4.43
C TYR A 64 7.63 -18.51 -4.72
N ASN A 65 7.11 -19.70 -5.04
CA ASN A 65 7.88 -20.91 -5.32
C ASN A 65 8.98 -21.22 -4.27
N GLY A 66 8.69 -20.99 -2.98
CA GLY A 66 9.62 -21.20 -1.87
C GLY A 66 10.66 -20.08 -1.67
N ILE A 67 10.57 -19.00 -2.44
CA ILE A 67 11.40 -17.80 -2.33
C ILE A 67 10.61 -16.75 -1.55
N ILE A 68 11.25 -16.09 -0.59
CA ILE A 68 10.68 -14.94 0.11
C ILE A 68 11.20 -13.68 -0.57
N LEU A 69 10.30 -12.88 -1.11
CA LEU A 69 10.58 -11.59 -1.74
C LEU A 69 10.22 -10.47 -0.77
N ASN A 70 11.21 -9.66 -0.41
CA ASN A 70 11.08 -8.45 0.40
C ASN A 70 12.25 -7.48 0.11
N ASP A 71 12.30 -6.33 0.79
CA ASP A 71 13.32 -5.30 0.61
C ASP A 71 14.72 -5.68 1.12
N GLN A 72 14.87 -6.85 1.74
CA GLN A 72 16.13 -7.32 2.32
C GLN A 72 16.79 -8.43 1.48
N ILE A 73 16.12 -8.94 0.43
CA ILE A 73 16.71 -9.97 -0.43
C ILE A 73 17.93 -9.43 -1.20
N PRO A 74 19.11 -10.06 -1.08
CA PRO A 74 20.28 -9.66 -1.86
C PRO A 74 20.06 -9.78 -3.36
N PHE A 75 20.67 -8.88 -4.14
CA PHE A 75 20.56 -8.89 -5.60
C PHE A 75 20.95 -10.23 -6.25
N GLU A 76 22.09 -10.80 -5.84
CA GLU A 76 22.58 -12.07 -6.37
C GLU A 76 21.63 -13.24 -6.05
N GLU A 77 21.04 -13.22 -4.86
CA GLU A 77 20.06 -14.22 -4.44
C GLU A 77 18.76 -14.09 -5.24
N LEU A 78 18.25 -12.87 -5.39
CA LEU A 78 17.04 -12.57 -6.15
C LEU A 78 17.20 -13.00 -7.62
N THR A 79 18.28 -12.57 -8.28
CA THR A 79 18.53 -12.87 -9.69
C THR A 79 18.80 -14.34 -9.94
N SER A 80 19.54 -15.01 -9.05
CA SER A 80 19.80 -16.45 -9.13
C SER A 80 18.53 -17.27 -8.96
N LYS A 81 17.74 -17.00 -7.91
CA LYS A 81 16.53 -17.77 -7.59
C LYS A 81 15.39 -17.55 -8.59
N LEU A 82 15.26 -16.34 -9.14
CA LEU A 82 14.25 -16.04 -10.15
C LEU A 82 14.75 -16.29 -11.59
N HIS A 83 16.01 -16.67 -11.77
CA HIS A 83 16.66 -16.82 -13.08
C HIS A 83 16.55 -15.55 -13.95
N LEU A 84 16.73 -14.38 -13.32
CA LEU A 84 16.66 -13.09 -13.98
C LEU A 84 18.02 -12.75 -14.60
N SER A 85 18.05 -12.66 -15.93
CA SER A 85 19.12 -11.94 -16.62
C SER A 85 18.75 -10.46 -16.71
N MET A 86 19.53 -9.62 -16.06
CA MET A 86 19.38 -8.15 -16.07
C MET A 86 20.10 -7.49 -17.26
N GLU A 87 20.58 -8.30 -18.23
CA GLU A 87 21.23 -7.82 -19.46
C GLU A 87 20.19 -7.37 -20.51
N GLU A 88 20.63 -6.53 -21.45
CA GLU A 88 19.84 -5.56 -22.25
C GLU A 88 18.70 -6.07 -23.16
N ASN A 89 18.29 -7.34 -23.12
CA ASN A 89 17.16 -7.84 -23.92
C ASN A 89 16.26 -8.81 -23.15
N ASN A 90 15.77 -8.38 -22.00
CA ASN A 90 14.73 -9.10 -21.28
C ASN A 90 13.39 -8.38 -21.44
N GLU A 91 12.48 -8.93 -22.24
CA GLU A 91 11.15 -8.34 -22.45
C GLU A 91 10.38 -8.18 -21.13
N SER A 92 10.72 -8.95 -20.11
CA SER A 92 10.10 -8.91 -18.79
C SER A 92 10.63 -7.78 -17.91
N ILE A 93 11.68 -7.07 -18.33
CA ILE A 93 12.36 -6.05 -17.53
C ILE A 93 12.32 -4.72 -18.27
N THR A 94 11.88 -3.68 -17.59
CA THR A 94 12.00 -2.31 -18.05
C THR A 94 13.03 -1.59 -17.19
N THR A 95 14.10 -1.14 -17.82
CA THR A 95 15.17 -0.40 -17.14
C THR A 95 14.97 1.11 -17.32
N ARG A 96 15.12 1.87 -16.24
CA ARG A 96 15.15 3.33 -16.26
C ARG A 96 16.37 3.81 -15.48
N VAL A 97 17.18 4.68 -16.06
CA VAL A 97 18.31 5.29 -15.34
C VAL A 97 17.75 6.22 -14.26
N ALA A 98 18.19 6.05 -13.02
CA ALA A 98 17.75 6.85 -11.87
C ALA A 98 18.69 8.05 -11.61
N GLY A 99 19.87 8.06 -12.23
CA GLY A 99 20.87 9.11 -12.11
C GLY A 99 21.98 8.78 -11.11
N GLU A 100 22.84 9.76 -10.85
CA GLU A 100 23.95 9.64 -9.92
C GLU A 100 23.65 10.40 -8.61
N ALA A 101 23.82 9.76 -7.47
CA ALA A 101 23.76 10.43 -6.16
C ALA A 101 24.94 10.00 -5.29
N LYS A 102 25.60 10.99 -4.67
CA LYS A 102 26.75 10.78 -3.77
C LYS A 102 27.88 9.94 -4.40
N GLY A 103 28.14 10.13 -5.70
CA GLY A 103 29.17 9.38 -6.42
C GLY A 103 28.78 7.93 -6.74
N LYS A 104 27.48 7.62 -6.75
CA LYS A 104 26.93 6.29 -7.00
C LYS A 104 25.90 6.33 -8.11
N ASP A 105 26.01 5.38 -9.03
CA ASP A 105 25.12 5.26 -10.19
C ASP A 105 23.93 4.36 -9.87
N TYR A 106 22.72 4.88 -10.05
CA TYR A 106 21.49 4.15 -9.77
C TYR A 106 20.67 3.86 -11.03
N ALA A 107 20.01 2.70 -11.02
CA ALA A 107 19.06 2.26 -12.04
C ALA A 107 17.82 1.65 -11.38
N TRP A 108 16.66 1.93 -11.97
CA TRP A 108 15.40 1.28 -11.65
C TRP A 108 15.15 0.13 -12.63
N TYR A 109 14.88 -1.05 -12.11
CA TYR A 109 14.37 -2.18 -12.87
C TYR A 109 12.95 -2.48 -12.46
N GLN A 110 12.01 -2.35 -13.39
CA GLN A 110 10.66 -2.87 -13.22
C GLN A 110 10.59 -4.26 -13.87
N VAL A 111 10.33 -5.28 -13.06
CA VAL A 111 10.36 -6.69 -13.50
C VAL A 111 8.96 -7.26 -13.43
N SER A 112 8.43 -7.69 -14.57
CA SER A 112 7.20 -8.49 -14.67
C SER A 112 7.54 -9.97 -14.64
N TYR A 113 7.22 -10.68 -13.55
CA TYR A 113 7.64 -12.08 -13.39
C TYR A 113 6.46 -13.04 -13.54
N PRO A 114 6.63 -14.22 -14.19
CA PRO A 114 7.84 -14.68 -14.89
C PRO A 114 8.08 -13.98 -16.23
N ASN A 115 7.03 -13.42 -16.85
CA ASN A 115 7.12 -12.61 -18.07
C ASN A 115 5.88 -11.70 -18.21
N LYS A 116 5.93 -10.75 -19.14
CA LYS A 116 4.83 -9.78 -19.39
C LYS A 116 3.49 -10.43 -19.72
N GLU A 117 3.47 -11.46 -20.56
CA GLU A 117 2.22 -12.08 -21.04
C GLU A 117 1.50 -12.88 -19.96
N ASN A 118 2.27 -13.49 -19.04
CA ASN A 118 1.74 -14.32 -17.96
C ASN A 118 2.26 -13.84 -16.59
N THR A 119 2.16 -12.54 -16.33
CA THR A 119 2.71 -11.95 -15.11
C THR A 119 1.95 -12.41 -13.86
N ASP A 120 2.68 -12.87 -12.84
CA ASP A 120 2.19 -13.26 -11.51
C ASP A 120 2.36 -12.11 -10.51
N PHE A 121 3.44 -11.34 -10.63
CA PHE A 121 3.70 -10.12 -9.87
C PHE A 121 4.67 -9.21 -10.64
N ILE A 122 4.63 -7.92 -10.32
CA ILE A 122 5.58 -6.94 -10.81
C ILE A 122 6.34 -6.40 -9.61
N PHE A 123 7.64 -6.23 -9.70
CA PHE A 123 8.39 -5.54 -8.65
C PHE A 123 9.31 -4.48 -9.23
N ASP A 124 9.48 -3.38 -8.49
CA ASP A 124 10.46 -2.36 -8.79
C ASP A 124 11.71 -2.60 -7.91
N TYR A 125 12.88 -2.62 -8.54
CA TYR A 125 14.16 -2.82 -7.89
C TYR A 125 15.07 -1.63 -8.14
N LEU A 126 15.56 -1.02 -7.06
CA LEU A 126 16.56 0.04 -7.13
C LEU A 126 17.95 -0.58 -7.01
N TYR A 127 18.71 -0.51 -8.08
CA TYR A 127 20.06 -1.04 -8.17
C TYR A 127 21.09 0.08 -8.18
N ASN A 128 22.19 -0.13 -7.46
CA ASN A 128 23.38 0.70 -7.43
C ASN A 128 24.50 -0.06 -8.15
N ALA A 129 24.89 0.46 -9.32
CA ALA A 129 25.90 -0.17 -10.16
C ALA A 129 27.32 -0.04 -9.58
N THR A 130 27.58 0.99 -8.78
CA THR A 130 28.87 1.23 -8.14
C THR A 130 29.19 0.15 -7.10
N ASP A 131 28.23 -0.17 -6.24
CA ASP A 131 28.41 -1.15 -5.16
C ASP A 131 27.86 -2.54 -5.51
N LYS A 132 27.27 -2.72 -6.70
CA LYS A 132 26.57 -3.93 -7.14
C LYS A 132 25.55 -4.43 -6.11
N SER A 133 24.78 -3.51 -5.56
CA SER A 133 23.79 -3.79 -4.51
C SER A 133 22.48 -3.11 -4.83
N GLY A 134 21.42 -3.47 -4.13
CA GLY A 134 20.11 -2.88 -4.33
C GLY A 134 19.08 -3.45 -3.41
N ARG A 135 17.82 -3.05 -3.63
CA ARG A 135 16.67 -3.55 -2.88
C ARG A 135 15.42 -3.52 -3.73
N ILE A 136 14.47 -4.40 -3.39
CA ILE A 136 13.09 -4.25 -3.84
C ILE A 136 12.51 -3.02 -3.15
N VAL A 137 11.89 -2.14 -3.93
CA VAL A 137 11.23 -0.93 -3.45
C VAL A 137 9.72 -1.16 -3.38
N SER A 138 9.17 -1.90 -4.33
CA SER A 138 7.74 -2.19 -4.38
C SER A 138 7.46 -3.56 -4.98
N ILE A 139 6.30 -4.13 -4.66
CA ILE A 139 5.75 -5.30 -5.34
C ILE A 139 4.24 -5.09 -5.58
N LYS A 140 3.82 -5.19 -6.83
CA LYS A 140 2.42 -5.34 -7.24
C LYS A 140 2.08 -6.81 -7.42
N LEU A 141 1.04 -7.29 -6.73
CA LEU A 141 0.60 -8.67 -6.81
C LEU A 141 -0.51 -8.82 -7.86
N ILE A 142 -0.38 -9.80 -8.76
CA ILE A 142 -1.38 -10.08 -9.82
C ILE A 142 -2.05 -11.43 -9.57
N LYS A 143 -1.26 -12.51 -9.44
CA LYS A 143 -1.74 -13.88 -9.19
C LYS A 143 -1.26 -14.47 -7.87
N VAL A 144 -0.33 -13.79 -7.20
CA VAL A 144 0.24 -14.24 -5.93
C VAL A 144 -0.57 -13.65 -4.77
N PRO A 145 -1.00 -14.46 -3.79
CA PRO A 145 -1.67 -13.94 -2.61
C PRO A 145 -0.70 -13.20 -1.69
N THR A 146 -1.22 -12.31 -0.84
CA THR A 146 -0.48 -11.81 0.31
C THR A 146 -0.20 -12.92 1.32
N LYS A 147 0.70 -12.69 2.29
CA LYS A 147 0.96 -13.66 3.36
C LYS A 147 -0.28 -14.01 4.19
N ARG A 148 -1.20 -13.05 4.35
CA ARG A 148 -2.50 -13.27 5.01
C ARG A 148 -3.58 -13.84 4.07
N GLY A 149 -3.23 -14.25 2.86
CA GLY A 149 -4.10 -14.99 1.94
C GLY A 149 -5.08 -14.15 1.12
N ILE A 150 -4.82 -12.85 0.95
CA ILE A 150 -5.64 -11.96 0.11
C ILE A 150 -5.12 -11.95 -1.33
N SER A 151 -6.02 -12.11 -2.29
CA SER A 151 -5.74 -12.14 -3.74
C SER A 151 -6.65 -11.17 -4.49
N ILE A 152 -6.27 -10.84 -5.72
CA ILE A 152 -7.16 -10.15 -6.66
C ILE A 152 -8.46 -10.95 -6.83
N GLY A 153 -9.60 -10.25 -6.82
CA GLY A 153 -10.94 -10.85 -6.86
C GLY A 153 -11.54 -11.25 -5.50
N ASP A 154 -10.76 -11.21 -4.42
CA ASP A 154 -11.29 -11.38 -3.07
C ASP A 154 -12.20 -10.21 -2.66
N SER A 155 -13.08 -10.44 -1.68
CA SER A 155 -13.97 -9.38 -1.18
C SER A 155 -13.28 -8.40 -0.25
N LEU A 156 -13.84 -7.19 -0.19
CA LEU A 156 -13.51 -6.18 0.81
C LEU A 156 -13.63 -6.70 2.24
N GLU A 157 -14.68 -7.48 2.52
CA GLU A 157 -14.91 -8.08 3.85
C GLU A 157 -13.78 -9.02 4.26
N LYS A 158 -13.38 -9.95 3.38
CA LYS A 158 -12.25 -10.86 3.63
C LYS A 158 -10.96 -10.09 3.93
N THR A 159 -10.73 -8.99 3.22
CA THR A 159 -9.55 -8.13 3.44
C THR A 159 -9.58 -7.46 4.81
N LYS A 160 -10.74 -6.94 5.23
CA LYS A 160 -10.96 -6.34 6.56
C LYS A 160 -10.80 -7.37 7.68
N GLU A 161 -11.23 -8.61 7.48
CA GLU A 161 -11.03 -9.69 8.45
C GLU A 161 -9.55 -10.08 8.57
N ALA A 162 -8.80 -10.06 7.47
CA ALA A 162 -7.38 -10.43 7.48
C ALA A 162 -6.46 -9.35 8.06
N TYR A 163 -6.70 -8.07 7.77
CA TYR A 163 -5.79 -6.96 8.13
C TYR A 163 -6.35 -6.01 9.20
N GLY A 164 -7.63 -6.14 9.55
CA GLY A 164 -8.25 -5.33 10.58
C GLY A 164 -8.70 -3.96 10.10
N LYS A 165 -8.83 -3.02 11.05
CA LYS A 165 -9.48 -1.72 10.86
C LYS A 165 -8.52 -0.52 10.88
N ASN A 166 -7.21 -0.74 11.01
CA ASN A 166 -6.21 0.33 10.98
C ASN A 166 -6.01 0.82 9.54
N LEU A 167 -6.99 1.57 9.06
CA LEU A 167 -7.12 2.05 7.70
C LEU A 167 -6.62 3.47 7.60
N VAL A 168 -5.67 3.71 6.69
CA VAL A 168 -5.51 5.03 6.10
C VAL A 168 -6.37 5.02 4.83
N SER A 169 -7.40 5.88 4.80
CA SER A 169 -8.19 6.08 3.59
C SER A 169 -7.35 6.88 2.59
N GLU A 170 -7.09 6.26 1.44
CA GLU A 170 -6.39 6.87 0.32
C GLU A 170 -7.38 7.57 -0.64
N PRO A 171 -6.89 8.42 -1.57
CA PRO A 171 -7.73 9.12 -2.51
C PRO A 171 -8.63 8.16 -3.31
N GLU A 172 -9.94 8.42 -3.24
CA GLU A 172 -10.96 7.66 -3.94
C GLU A 172 -11.10 8.14 -5.39
N THR A 173 -11.37 7.23 -6.32
CA THR A 173 -11.85 7.59 -7.65
C THR A 173 -13.38 7.43 -7.72
N GLU A 174 -13.99 7.74 -8.85
CA GLU A 174 -15.42 7.48 -9.05
C GLU A 174 -15.76 5.97 -8.99
N THR A 175 -14.82 5.11 -9.39
CA THR A 175 -15.06 3.66 -9.56
C THR A 175 -14.37 2.79 -8.52
N THR A 176 -13.30 3.26 -7.89
CA THR A 176 -12.49 2.48 -6.96
C THR A 176 -12.23 3.20 -5.65
N ASN A 177 -11.99 2.40 -4.62
CA ASN A 177 -11.50 2.84 -3.31
C ASN A 177 -10.25 2.07 -2.93
N SER A 178 -9.41 2.68 -2.08
CA SER A 178 -8.19 2.06 -1.58
C SER A 178 -8.18 1.99 -0.06
N LEU A 179 -7.67 0.88 0.46
CA LEU A 179 -7.33 0.67 1.87
C LEU A 179 -5.82 0.57 1.97
N ALA A 180 -5.18 1.37 2.83
CA ALA A 180 -3.76 1.24 3.12
C ALA A 180 -3.52 0.87 4.58
N PHE A 181 -2.59 -0.05 4.79
CA PHE A 181 -2.10 -0.46 6.09
C PHE A 181 -0.61 -0.18 6.14
N LEU A 182 -0.14 0.43 7.23
CA LEU A 182 1.26 0.80 7.42
C LEU A 182 1.83 0.07 8.63
N VAL A 183 3.06 -0.41 8.48
CA VAL A 183 3.89 -0.92 9.57
C VAL A 183 5.27 -0.27 9.43
N GLU A 184 5.67 0.48 10.46
CA GLU A 184 6.88 1.30 10.44
C GLU A 184 6.89 2.26 9.24
N ASN A 185 7.79 2.06 8.27
CA ASN A 185 7.96 2.88 7.06
C ASN A 185 7.56 2.14 5.78
N LYS A 186 6.78 1.07 5.92
CA LYS A 186 6.35 0.18 4.84
C LYS A 186 4.84 0.05 4.84
N GLY A 187 4.27 -0.27 3.70
CA GLY A 187 2.83 -0.35 3.53
C GLY A 187 2.38 -1.45 2.61
N ILE A 188 1.12 -1.83 2.78
CA ILE A 188 0.36 -2.58 1.78
C ILE A 188 -0.95 -1.83 1.52
N SER A 189 -1.27 -1.63 0.25
CA SER A 189 -2.52 -1.06 -0.20
C SER A 189 -3.34 -2.06 -1.02
N PHE A 190 -4.65 -1.95 -0.85
CA PHE A 190 -5.65 -2.77 -1.51
C PHE A 190 -6.64 -1.84 -2.21
N THR A 191 -6.69 -1.90 -3.54
CA THR A 191 -7.71 -1.18 -4.31
C THR A 191 -8.85 -2.13 -4.65
N TYR A 192 -10.08 -1.67 -4.46
CA TYR A 192 -11.28 -2.44 -4.77
C TYR A 192 -12.28 -1.63 -5.60
N ASP A 193 -13.04 -2.33 -6.42
CA ASP A 193 -14.14 -1.75 -7.19
C ASP A 193 -15.33 -1.45 -6.27
N LYS A 194 -15.84 -0.21 -6.31
CA LYS A 194 -16.91 0.26 -5.41
C LYS A 194 -18.23 -0.49 -5.58
N LYS A 195 -18.49 -1.03 -6.77
CA LYS A 195 -19.77 -1.67 -7.10
C LYS A 195 -19.79 -3.14 -6.71
N THR A 196 -18.69 -3.84 -6.95
CA THR A 196 -18.55 -5.29 -6.74
C THR A 196 -17.86 -5.62 -5.41
N GLU A 197 -17.24 -4.62 -4.77
CA GLU A 197 -16.44 -4.76 -3.56
C GLU A 197 -15.34 -5.83 -3.69
N LYS A 198 -14.81 -6.01 -4.90
CA LYS A 198 -13.74 -6.96 -5.20
C LYS A 198 -12.40 -6.27 -5.36
N MET A 199 -11.36 -6.91 -4.83
CA MET A 199 -9.98 -6.45 -5.00
C MET A 199 -9.61 -6.43 -6.48
N VAL A 200 -9.09 -5.29 -6.93
CA VAL A 200 -8.61 -5.08 -8.30
C VAL A 200 -7.13 -4.72 -8.34
N ASP A 201 -6.54 -4.30 -7.21
CA ASP A 201 -5.10 -4.09 -7.08
C ASP A 201 -4.62 -4.40 -5.66
N ILE A 202 -3.39 -4.92 -5.56
CA ILE A 202 -2.69 -5.12 -4.29
C ILE A 202 -1.25 -4.70 -4.50
N PHE A 203 -0.78 -3.76 -3.68
CA PHE A 203 0.53 -3.15 -3.82
C PHE A 203 1.23 -3.10 -2.47
N ILE A 204 2.46 -3.59 -2.42
CA ILE A 204 3.33 -3.52 -1.25
C ILE A 204 4.41 -2.49 -1.55
N ASP A 205 4.54 -1.53 -0.65
CA ASP A 205 5.53 -0.47 -0.72
C ASP A 205 6.51 -0.62 0.44
N TYR A 206 7.78 -0.86 0.12
CA TYR A 206 8.84 -1.01 1.10
C TYR A 206 9.58 0.32 1.38
N ASP A 207 9.23 1.39 0.66
CA ASP A 207 10.00 2.63 0.65
C ASP A 207 9.11 3.89 0.73
N SER A 208 7.89 3.76 1.27
CA SER A 208 6.85 4.81 1.35
C SER A 208 7.34 6.15 1.90
N ASN A 209 8.42 6.16 2.69
CA ASN A 209 9.02 7.37 3.25
C ASN A 209 10.38 7.78 2.63
N LYS A 210 11.09 6.91 1.90
CA LYS A 210 12.44 7.26 1.38
C LYS A 210 12.45 7.88 -0.01
N ALA A 211 11.32 7.87 -0.72
CA ALA A 211 11.15 8.78 -1.85
C ALA A 211 11.06 10.25 -1.40
N MET A 212 10.68 10.51 -0.14
CA MET A 212 10.60 11.86 0.45
C MET A 212 11.84 12.29 1.24
N ASP A 213 12.75 11.37 1.59
CA ASP A 213 14.12 11.72 1.94
C ASP A 213 14.90 12.05 0.66
N GLU A 214 14.47 13.14 -0.01
CA GLU A 214 15.05 13.79 -1.20
C GLU A 214 16.48 14.34 -0.96
N MET A 215 17.27 13.73 -0.07
CA MET A 215 18.70 13.99 0.05
C MET A 215 19.59 12.91 -0.58
N ASP A 216 19.05 11.74 -0.95
CA ASP A 216 19.89 10.58 -1.31
C ASP A 216 19.61 9.93 -2.67
N ILE A 217 18.55 10.30 -3.39
CA ILE A 217 18.27 9.80 -4.75
C ILE A 217 17.90 11.02 -5.62
N PRO A 218 18.47 11.18 -6.84
CA PRO A 218 18.11 12.30 -7.70
C PRO A 218 16.63 12.19 -8.06
N SER A 219 15.89 13.31 -7.96
CA SER A 219 14.54 13.38 -8.52
C SER A 219 14.62 13.06 -10.01
N LEU A 220 13.64 12.29 -10.50
CA LEU A 220 13.42 12.09 -11.93
C LEU A 220 13.26 13.48 -12.58
N GLU A 221 14.28 13.97 -13.28
CA GLU A 221 14.14 15.10 -14.19
C GLU A 221 13.62 14.56 -15.53
N ASP A 222 12.44 15.02 -15.95
CA ASP A 222 11.84 14.79 -17.27
C ASP A 222 12.66 15.45 -18.40
#